data_AF-A0A3N5RBJ9-F1
#
_entry.id   AF-A0A3N5RBJ9-F1
#
_cell.length_a   1.000
_cell.length_b   1.000
_cell.length_c   1.000
_cell.angle_alpha   90.00
_cell.angle_beta   90.00
_cell.angle_gamma   90.00
#
_symmetry.space_group_name_H-M   'P 1'
#
loop_
_entity.id
_entity.type
_entity.pdbx_description
1 polymer ?
#
loop_
_entity_poly.entity_id
_entity_poly.type
_entity_poly.pdbx_seq_one_letter_code
_entity_poly.pdbx_strand_id
1 'polypeptide(L)' 'MNESILKLKELLDKNCKIEKIYPSVLGSDAEINIVTVEVRCPDKNIHKIRAYREEATNLREFIRTKNLDTK' A
#
# COMPACT_ATOMS: atom_id res chain seq x y z
N MET A 1 -8.07 -13.77 3.38
CA MET A 1 -7.45 -12.72 4.22
C MET A 1 -6.46 -11.99 3.35
N ASN A 2 -6.50 -10.66 3.30
CA ASN A 2 -5.59 -9.86 2.46
C ASN A 2 -4.26 -9.67 3.21
N GLU A 3 -3.30 -10.56 2.98
CA GLU A 3 -1.99 -10.57 3.65
C GLU A 3 -1.24 -9.24 3.43
N SER A 4 -1.38 -8.64 2.25
CA SER A 4 -0.77 -7.36 1.94
C SER A 4 -1.29 -6.21 2.80
N ILE A 5 -2.59 -6.23 3.15
CA ILE A 5 -3.21 -5.22 4.02
C ILE A 5 -2.74 -5.39 5.46
N LEU A 6 -2.61 -6.64 5.93
CA LEU A 6 -2.11 -6.93 7.27
C LEU A 6 -0.67 -6.44 7.44
N LYS A 7 0.21 -6.77 6.49
CA LYS A 7 1.60 -6.27 6.47
C LYS A 7 1.65 -4.74 6.47
N LEU A 8 0.79 -4.10 5.69
CA LEU A 8 0.75 -2.64 5.65
C LEU A 8 0.32 -2.07 7.01
N LYS A 9 -0.72 -2.64 7.64
CA LYS A 9 -1.16 -2.22 8.97
C LYS A 9 -0.05 -2.35 10.01
N GLU A 10 0.66 -3.47 10.03
CA GLU A 10 1.78 -3.68 10.96
C GLU A 10 2.91 -2.66 10.76
N LEU A 11 3.22 -2.29 9.52
CA LEU A 11 4.21 -1.24 9.25
C LEU A 11 3.71 0.14 9.69
N LEU A 12 2.45 0.47 9.43
CA LEU A 12 1.86 1.74 9.85
C LEU A 12 1.82 1.86 11.39
N ASP A 13 1.53 0.77 12.10
CA ASP A 13 1.55 0.70 13.57
C ASP A 13 2.95 0.95 14.15
N LYS A 14 3.99 0.51 13.43
CA LYS A 14 5.41 0.79 13.73
C LYS A 14 5.86 2.20 13.36
N ASN A 15 4.92 3.13 13.14
CA ASN A 15 5.19 4.52 12.75
C ASN A 15 5.90 4.65 11.39
N CYS A 16 5.82 3.62 10.53
CA CYS A 16 6.32 3.71 9.16
C CYS A 16 5.31 4.46 8.28
N LYS A 17 5.79 5.21 7.30
CA LYS A 17 4.97 6.05 6.43
C LYS A 17 5.00 5.54 5.00
N ILE A 18 3.86 5.60 4.32
CA ILE A 18 3.79 5.28 2.89
C ILE A 18 4.55 6.37 2.14
N GLU A 19 5.54 5.96 1.35
CA GLU A 19 6.38 6.85 0.57
C GLU A 19 5.91 6.92 -0.88
N LYS A 20 5.65 5.75 -1.50
CA LYS A 20 5.21 5.67 -2.89
C LYS A 20 4.26 4.51 -3.11
N ILE A 21 3.40 4.67 -4.10
CA ILE A 21 2.46 3.65 -4.56
C ILE A 21 2.57 3.55 -6.08
N TYR A 22 2.78 2.33 -6.56
CA TYR A 22 2.93 1.98 -7.95
C TYR A 22 1.90 0.90 -8.34
N PRO A 23 1.32 0.94 -9.54
CA PRO A 23 1.35 2.03 -10.51
C PRO A 23 0.64 3.28 -9.94
N SER A 24 1.18 4.47 -10.22
CA SER A 24 0.48 5.73 -9.92
C SER A 24 -0.67 6.02 -10.89
N VAL A 25 -0.70 5.26 -12.01
CA VAL A 25 -1.82 5.04 -12.93
C VAL A 25 -3.16 4.97 -12.18
N LEU A 26 -4.31 5.49 -12.65
CA LEU A 26 -5.62 4.89 -12.37
C LEU A 26 -6.21 4.36 -13.67
N GLY A 27 -6.53 3.06 -13.73
CA GLY A 27 -7.15 2.41 -14.90
C GLY A 27 -6.19 1.82 -15.95
N SER A 28 -4.92 1.59 -15.63
CA SER A 28 -4.02 0.84 -16.53
C SER A 28 -4.16 -0.67 -16.32
N ASP A 29 -3.99 -1.50 -17.36
CA ASP A 29 -4.08 -2.98 -17.26
C ASP A 29 -3.09 -3.56 -16.23
N ALA A 30 -1.95 -2.89 -16.05
CA ALA A 30 -0.94 -3.22 -15.04
C ALA A 30 -1.46 -3.06 -13.60
N GLU A 31 -2.41 -2.15 -13.39
CA GLU A 31 -2.92 -1.72 -12.09
C GLU A 31 -4.01 -2.64 -11.55
N ILE A 32 -4.75 -3.26 -12.47
CA ILE A 32 -5.70 -4.33 -12.18
C ILE A 32 -4.94 -5.60 -11.77
N ASN A 33 -3.69 -5.75 -12.22
CA ASN A 33 -2.90 -6.96 -11.99
C ASN A 33 -1.96 -6.87 -10.78
N ILE A 34 -1.36 -5.71 -10.50
CA ILE A 34 -0.42 -5.56 -9.38
C ILE A 34 -0.40 -4.14 -8.82
N VAL A 35 -0.30 -4.01 -7.49
CA VAL A 35 0.02 -2.77 -6.78
C VAL A 35 1.21 -3.01 -5.86
N THR A 36 2.18 -2.11 -5.91
CA THR A 36 3.36 -2.06 -5.05
C THR A 36 3.34 -0.81 -4.19
N VAL A 37 3.46 -0.98 -2.89
CA VAL A 37 3.47 0.10 -1.90
C VAL A 37 4.83 0.10 -1.24
N GLU A 38 5.55 1.21 -1.34
CA GLU A 38 6.80 1.45 -0.64
C GLU A 38 6.50 2.21 0.65
N VAL A 39 6.91 1.64 1.78
CA VAL A 39 6.73 2.19 3.11
C VAL A 39 8.09 2.44 3.71
N ARG A 40 8.37 3.67 4.11
CA ARG A 40 9.60 4.06 4.80
C ARG A 40 9.37 4.07 6.31
N CYS A 41 10.14 3.27 7.02
CA CYS A 41 10.18 3.27 8.48
C CYS A 41 11.11 4.36 9.03
N PRO A 42 10.92 4.80 10.29
CA PRO A 42 11.80 5.78 10.94
C PRO A 42 13.28 5.36 10.94
N ASP A 43 13.55 4.05 10.94
CA ASP A 43 14.88 3.45 10.80
C ASP A 43 15.51 3.62 9.40
N LYS A 44 14.91 4.42 8.52
CA LYS A 44 15.27 4.61 7.09
C LYS A 44 15.14 3.34 6.22
N ASN A 45 14.65 2.24 6.79
CA ASN A 45 14.37 1.01 6.05
C ASN A 45 13.13 1.19 5.17
N ILE A 46 13.23 0.77 3.90
CA ILE A 46 12.13 0.80 2.95
C ILE A 46 11.58 -0.61 2.78
N HIS A 47 10.32 -0.79 3.14
CA HIS A 47 9.58 -2.03 2.94
C HIS A 47 8.72 -1.93 1.69
N LYS A 48 8.72 -2.97 0.85
CA LYS A 48 7.89 -3.03 -0.34
C LYS A 48 6.83 -4.10 -0.16
N ILE A 49 5.56 -3.69 -0.24
CA ILE A 49 4.41 -4.58 -0.20
C ILE A 49 3.87 -4.70 -1.61
N ARG A 50 3.74 -5.93 -2.12
CA ARG A 50 3.17 -6.20 -3.44
C ARG A 50 1.89 -7.01 -3.28
N ALA A 51 0.81 -6.49 -3.84
CA ALA A 51 -0.48 -7.14 -3.91
C ALA A 51 -0.85 -7.37 -5.38
N TYR A 52 -1.61 -8.42 -5.66
CA TYR A 52 -1.98 -8.81 -7.02
C TYR A 52 -3.50 -8.92 -7.18
N ARG A 53 -3.98 -8.66 -8.40
CA ARG A 53 -5.40 -8.81 -8.77
C ARG A 53 -6.34 -8.12 -7.78
N GLU A 54 -7.28 -8.86 -7.20
CA GLU A 54 -8.24 -8.35 -6.22
C GLU A 54 -7.57 -7.77 -4.98
N GLU A 55 -6.46 -8.36 -4.53
CA GLU A 55 -5.73 -7.84 -3.37
C GLU A 55 -5.10 -6.48 -3.67
N ALA A 56 -4.70 -6.22 -4.92
CA ALA A 56 -4.16 -4.94 -5.36
C ALA A 56 -5.20 -3.82 -5.23
N THR A 57 -6.42 -4.08 -5.72
CA THR A 57 -7.57 -3.18 -5.61
C THR A 57 -7.90 -2.90 -4.13
N ASN A 58 -8.00 -3.95 -3.32
CA ASN A 58 -8.30 -3.83 -1.90
C ASN A 58 -7.23 -3.05 -1.12
N LEU A 59 -5.95 -3.29 -1.41
CA LEU A 59 -4.83 -2.58 -0.76
C LEU A 59 -4.85 -1.09 -1.09
N ARG A 60 -5.13 -0.73 -2.34
CA ARG A 60 -5.20 0.66 -2.79
C ARG A 60 -6.36 1.40 -2.13
N GLU A 61 -7.54 0.81 -2.13
CA GLU A 61 -8.72 1.38 -1.45
C GLU A 61 -8.46 1.55 0.05
N PHE A 62 -7.83 0.57 0.69
CA PHE A 62 -7.44 0.68 2.09
C PHE A 62 -6.51 1.87 2.36
N ILE A 63 -5.50 2.08 1.53
CA ILE A 63 -4.57 3.21 1.65
C ILE A 63 -5.28 4.55 1.43
N ARG A 64 -6.19 4.59 0.45
CA ARG A 64 -6.99 5.79 0.14
C ARG A 64 -7.84 6.19 1.33
N THR A 65 -8.57 5.23 1.92
CA THR A 65 -9.39 5.46 3.12
C THR A 65 -8.55 5.93 4.30
N LYS A 66 -7.41 5.29 4.57
CA LYS A 66 -6.53 5.68 5.69
C LYS A 66 -5.88 7.05 5.53
N ASN A 67 -5.59 7.52 4.32
CA ASN A 67 -5.08 8.87 4.09
C ASN A 67 -6.17 9.96 4.20
N LEU A 68 -7.44 9.61 4.02
CA LEU A 68 -8.57 10.54 4.14
C LEU A 68 -8.94 10.86 5.59
N ASP A 69 -8.67 9.96 6.53
CA ASP A 69 -8.86 10.19 7.98
C ASP A 69 -7.83 11.17 8.60
N THR A 70 -6.88 11.69 7.81
CA THR A 70 -5.91 12.71 8.27
C THR A 70 -6.32 14.12 7.82
N LYS A 71 -7.59 14.50 8.07
CA LYS A 71 -8.08 15.87 7.86
C LYS A 71 -8.60 16.47 9.16
#